data_AF-C9MZR8-F1
#
_entry.id   AF-C9MZR8-F1
#
_cell.length_a   1.000
_cell.length_b   1.000
_cell.length_c   1.000
_cell.angle_alpha   90.00
_cell.angle_beta   90.00
_cell.angle_gamma   90.00
#
_symmetry.space_group_name_H-M   'P 1'
#
loop_
_entity.id
_entity.type
_entity.pdbx_description
1 polymer ?
#
loop_
_entity_poly.entity_id
_entity_poly.type
_entity_poly.pdbx_seq_one_letter_code
_entity_poly.pdbx_strand_id
1 'polypeptide(L)'
;MNNLFNQKILAKKAEEEIDLSKHNFSERRKTLNKWINNLENGVLDKSKEEEFQGEFLYDIFTTVLRAVNKSDGKNEWNLERETKTKLDGQKADGVLGFFDADGKKDVRAVIELKGAKVSLDVRQKRVGDTRTPVEQAFNYAPKYGKNCQWVIVSNYKEIRLYRANDMTEYQVFFLEKLKDNLEFKKFIYILSFYALVGTEKKKAKTIELSEEYQKNQAEIEKKFYNEYKAIRLHIFENMRKK
;
A
#
# COMPACT_ATOMS: atom_id res chain seq x y z
N MET A 1 13.44 -8.31 -6.51
CA MET A 1 12.33 -7.54 -5.91
C MET A 1 11.33 -8.54 -5.37
N ASN A 2 11.08 -8.53 -4.06
CA ASN A 2 10.01 -9.35 -3.49
C ASN A 2 8.70 -8.59 -3.68
N ASN A 3 7.82 -9.16 -4.51
CA ASN A 3 6.53 -8.58 -4.80
C ASN A 3 5.52 -9.07 -3.78
N LEU A 4 4.71 -8.18 -3.22
CA LEU A 4 3.64 -8.53 -2.29
C LEU A 4 2.52 -9.39 -2.94
N PHE A 5 2.42 -9.36 -4.27
CA PHE A 5 1.43 -10.11 -5.04
C PHE A 5 2.04 -10.80 -6.25
N ASN A 6 1.41 -11.88 -6.69
CA ASN A 6 1.68 -12.45 -8.02
C ASN A 6 1.21 -11.48 -9.10
N GLN A 7 2.16 -10.88 -9.82
CA GLN A 7 1.89 -9.84 -10.82
C GLN A 7 1.00 -10.31 -11.98
N LYS A 8 1.10 -11.59 -12.38
CA LYS A 8 0.26 -12.14 -13.46
C LYS A 8 -1.19 -12.29 -13.00
N ILE A 9 -1.41 -12.80 -11.79
CA ILE A 9 -2.75 -12.95 -11.22
C ILE A 9 -3.38 -11.56 -10.97
N LEU A 10 -2.60 -10.62 -10.42
CA LEU A 10 -3.04 -9.24 -10.22
C LEU A 10 -3.45 -8.58 -11.54
N ALA A 11 -2.61 -8.67 -12.58
CA ALA A 11 -2.94 -8.12 -13.90
C ALA A 11 -4.24 -8.71 -14.45
N LYS A 12 -4.39 -10.04 -14.40
CA LYS A 12 -5.59 -10.72 -14.88
C LYS A 12 -6.85 -10.26 -14.13
N LYS A 13 -6.84 -10.30 -12.79
CA LYS A 13 -7.98 -9.91 -11.96
C LYS A 13 -8.33 -8.43 -12.13
N ALA A 14 -7.34 -7.55 -12.20
CA ALA A 14 -7.56 -6.13 -12.44
C ALA A 14 -8.23 -5.88 -13.79
N GLU A 15 -7.79 -6.58 -14.84
CA GLU A 15 -8.36 -6.45 -16.18
C GLU A 15 -9.81 -6.94 -16.24
N GLU A 16 -10.10 -8.08 -15.61
CA GLU A 16 -11.42 -8.72 -15.57
C GLU A 16 -12.44 -7.98 -14.68
N GLU A 17 -12.01 -7.47 -13.52
CA GLU A 17 -12.93 -6.94 -12.50
C GLU A 17 -13.06 -5.41 -12.52
N ILE A 18 -12.10 -4.68 -13.10
CA ILE A 18 -12.14 -3.21 -13.15
C ILE A 18 -12.62 -2.73 -14.52
N ASP A 19 -13.89 -2.34 -14.55
CA ASP A 19 -14.53 -1.71 -15.71
C ASP A 19 -14.39 -0.17 -15.64
N LEU A 20 -13.50 0.37 -16.48
CA LEU A 20 -13.20 1.81 -16.55
C LEU A 20 -14.38 2.66 -17.08
N SER A 21 -15.44 2.06 -17.61
CA SER A 21 -16.66 2.79 -17.98
C SER A 21 -17.59 3.08 -16.80
N LYS A 22 -17.39 2.40 -15.66
CA LYS A 22 -18.24 2.51 -14.46
C LYS A 22 -17.62 3.39 -13.38
N HIS A 23 -18.31 3.55 -12.26
CA HIS A 23 -17.77 4.14 -11.01
C HIS A 23 -17.07 5.50 -11.15
N ASN A 24 -17.47 6.29 -12.14
CA ASN A 24 -16.91 7.60 -12.45
C ASN A 24 -15.37 7.60 -12.61
N PHE A 25 -14.82 6.57 -13.26
CA PHE A 25 -13.37 6.48 -13.49
C PHE A 25 -12.82 7.61 -14.34
N SER A 26 -13.63 8.28 -15.17
CA SER A 26 -13.22 9.48 -15.91
C SER A 26 -12.75 10.59 -14.96
N GLU A 27 -13.54 10.95 -13.95
CA GLU A 27 -13.15 11.97 -12.98
C GLU A 27 -11.98 11.52 -12.09
N ARG A 28 -11.97 10.25 -11.68
CA ARG A 28 -10.84 9.67 -10.94
C ARG A 28 -9.55 9.78 -11.78
N ARG A 29 -9.63 9.48 -13.07
CA ARG A 29 -8.51 9.56 -13.99
C ARG A 29 -8.06 10.99 -14.22
N LYS A 30 -8.99 11.95 -14.29
CA LYS A 30 -8.69 13.38 -14.38
C LYS A 30 -7.90 13.87 -13.16
N THR A 31 -8.34 13.53 -11.95
CA THR A 31 -7.60 13.86 -10.72
C THR A 31 -6.23 13.21 -10.70
N LEU A 32 -6.12 11.94 -11.06
CA LEU A 32 -4.82 11.26 -11.16
C LEU A 32 -3.89 11.93 -12.20
N ASN A 33 -4.42 12.28 -13.38
CA ASN A 33 -3.64 12.91 -14.45
C ASN A 33 -3.10 14.28 -14.05
N LYS A 34 -3.79 15.04 -13.18
CA LYS A 34 -3.26 16.27 -12.60
C LYS A 34 -1.93 16.02 -11.87
N TRP A 35 -1.87 14.97 -11.04
CA TRP A 35 -0.65 14.59 -10.32
C TRP A 35 0.45 14.11 -11.28
N ILE A 36 0.09 13.33 -12.31
CA ILE A 36 1.04 12.90 -13.35
C ILE A 36 1.62 14.12 -14.08
N ASN A 37 0.80 15.09 -14.46
CA ASN A 37 1.26 16.31 -15.11
C ASN A 37 2.15 17.16 -14.19
N ASN A 38 1.83 17.24 -12.89
CA ASN A 38 2.68 17.92 -11.91
C ASN A 38 4.05 17.24 -11.77
N LEU A 39 4.11 15.91 -11.88
CA LEU A 39 5.36 15.15 -11.93
C LEU A 39 6.13 15.46 -13.23
N GLU A 40 5.49 15.33 -14.39
CA GLU A 40 6.10 15.54 -15.71
C GLU A 40 6.65 16.97 -15.87
N ASN A 41 5.97 17.97 -15.31
CA ASN A 41 6.40 19.38 -15.34
C ASN A 41 7.40 19.75 -14.22
N GLY A 42 7.80 18.80 -13.37
CA GLY A 42 8.75 19.02 -12.28
C GLY A 42 8.23 19.91 -11.14
N VAL A 43 6.90 20.07 -11.02
CA VAL A 43 6.26 20.83 -9.93
C VAL A 43 6.50 20.13 -8.60
N LEU A 44 6.32 18.80 -8.56
CA LEU A 44 6.50 18.01 -7.33
C LEU A 44 7.93 18.13 -6.76
N ASP A 45 8.94 18.28 -7.63
CA ASP A 45 10.34 18.40 -7.24
C ASP A 45 10.72 19.76 -6.67
N LYS A 46 9.90 20.79 -6.89
CA LYS A 46 10.17 22.17 -6.47
C LYS A 46 9.43 22.54 -5.17
N SER A 47 8.43 21.78 -4.77
CA SER A 47 7.61 22.05 -3.60
C SER A 47 8.10 21.34 -2.34
N LYS A 48 7.74 21.90 -1.18
CA LYS A 48 7.93 21.25 0.12
C LYS A 48 6.87 20.16 0.34
N GLU A 49 7.18 19.21 1.21
CA GLU A 49 6.31 18.09 1.59
C GLU A 49 4.95 18.55 2.12
N GLU A 50 4.95 19.47 3.09
CA GLU A 50 3.74 19.97 3.76
C GLU A 50 2.75 20.66 2.79
N GLU A 51 3.25 21.25 1.69
CA GLU A 51 2.43 21.98 0.72
C GLU A 51 1.43 21.06 0.01
N PHE A 52 1.87 19.83 -0.33
CA PHE A 52 1.07 18.88 -1.11
C PHE A 52 0.47 17.76 -0.27
N GLN A 53 0.87 17.61 0.99
CA GLN A 53 0.41 16.52 1.85
C GLN A 53 -1.11 16.43 1.94
N GLY A 54 -1.77 17.53 2.30
CA GLY A 54 -3.23 17.56 2.47
C GLY A 54 -3.98 17.32 1.15
N GLU A 55 -3.51 17.94 0.07
CA GLU A 55 -4.10 17.82 -1.27
C GLU A 55 -3.92 16.40 -1.82
N PHE A 56 -2.72 15.81 -1.69
CA PHE A 56 -2.43 14.46 -2.14
C PHE A 56 -3.29 13.43 -1.41
N LEU A 57 -3.44 13.57 -0.09
CA LEU A 57 -4.28 12.67 0.70
C LEU A 57 -5.73 12.72 0.23
N TYR A 58 -6.26 13.91 -0.02
CA TYR A 58 -7.63 14.08 -0.52
C TYR A 58 -7.78 13.57 -1.96
N ASP A 59 -6.97 14.06 -2.90
CA ASP A 59 -7.08 13.72 -4.31
C ASP A 59 -6.87 12.22 -4.53
N ILE A 60 -5.84 11.62 -3.95
CA ILE A 60 -5.53 10.20 -4.19
C ILE A 60 -6.43 9.29 -3.36
N PHE A 61 -6.49 9.46 -2.04
CA PHE A 61 -7.21 8.48 -1.21
C PHE A 61 -8.72 8.72 -1.17
N THR A 62 -9.17 9.97 -1.24
CA THR A 62 -10.61 10.29 -1.30
C THR A 62 -11.14 10.25 -2.73
N THR A 63 -10.64 11.10 -3.64
CA THR A 63 -11.21 11.17 -5.00
C THR A 63 -10.87 9.93 -5.82
N VAL A 64 -9.60 9.56 -5.91
CA VAL A 64 -9.17 8.43 -6.76
C VAL A 64 -9.47 7.08 -6.11
N LEU A 65 -9.34 6.89 -4.79
CA LEU A 65 -9.50 5.58 -4.13
C LEU A 65 -10.79 5.44 -3.30
N ARG A 66 -11.62 6.49 -3.27
CA ARG A 66 -12.99 6.49 -2.71
C ARG A 66 -13.08 6.27 -1.19
N ALA A 67 -12.07 6.66 -0.42
CA ALA A 67 -12.21 6.80 1.03
C ALA A 67 -13.00 8.08 1.36
N VAL A 68 -14.05 8.00 2.17
CA VAL A 68 -14.77 9.20 2.63
C VAL A 68 -13.86 10.05 3.51
N ASN A 69 -13.76 11.36 3.26
CA ASN A 69 -13.00 12.27 4.10
C ASN A 69 -13.86 12.76 5.28
N LYS A 70 -13.24 12.99 6.44
CA LYS A 70 -13.91 13.61 7.59
C LYS A 70 -14.53 14.97 7.24
N SER A 71 -13.87 15.75 6.37
CA SER A 71 -14.38 17.06 5.95
C SER A 71 -15.60 17.00 5.02
N ASP A 72 -16.01 15.83 4.56
CA ASP A 72 -17.19 15.67 3.69
C ASP A 72 -18.51 15.75 4.48
N GLY A 73 -18.45 15.99 5.81
CA GLY A 73 -19.62 16.26 6.65
C GLY A 73 -20.49 15.04 6.96
N LYS A 74 -19.97 13.82 6.79
CA LYS A 74 -20.67 12.58 7.09
C LYS A 74 -20.45 12.14 8.53
N ASN A 75 -21.44 11.44 9.10
CA ASN A 75 -21.33 10.83 10.44
C ASN A 75 -20.28 9.71 10.49
N GLU A 76 -20.01 9.07 9.35
CA GLU A 76 -18.98 8.05 9.17
C GLU A 76 -17.99 8.50 8.10
N TRP A 77 -16.69 8.28 8.35
CA TRP A 77 -15.64 8.59 7.38
C TRP A 77 -14.53 7.54 7.41
N ASN A 78 -13.62 7.63 6.44
CA ASN A 78 -12.62 6.61 6.18
C ASN A 78 -11.17 7.12 6.15
N LEU A 79 -10.96 8.43 6.10
CA LEU A 79 -9.64 9.06 6.11
C LEU A 79 -9.57 10.14 7.21
N GLU A 80 -8.55 10.04 8.07
CA GLU A 80 -8.13 11.11 8.99
C GLU A 80 -6.69 11.54 8.68
N ARG A 81 -6.41 12.83 8.87
CA ARG A 81 -5.07 13.45 8.72
C ARG A 81 -4.44 13.66 10.10
N GLU A 82 -3.11 13.59 10.16
CA GLU A 82 -2.31 13.90 11.36
C GLU A 82 -2.76 13.21 12.67
N THR A 83 -3.22 11.97 12.55
CA THR A 83 -3.82 11.26 13.68
C THR A 83 -2.75 10.84 14.68
N LYS A 84 -2.79 11.33 15.93
CA LYS A 84 -1.86 10.89 16.99
C LYS A 84 -2.07 9.41 17.38
N THR A 85 -0.98 8.70 17.64
CA THR A 85 -0.98 7.37 18.27
C THR A 85 -1.47 7.47 19.71
N LYS A 86 -2.02 6.36 20.24
CA LYS A 86 -2.48 6.31 21.64
C LYS A 86 -1.33 6.18 22.66
N LEU A 87 -0.16 5.71 22.23
CA LEU A 87 0.94 5.32 23.12
C LEU A 87 1.92 6.45 23.42
N ASP A 88 2.35 7.20 22.40
CA ASP A 88 3.47 8.14 22.53
C ASP A 88 3.24 9.47 21.80
N GLY A 89 2.04 9.69 21.24
CA GLY A 89 1.66 10.94 20.60
C GLY A 89 2.32 11.22 19.25
N GLN A 90 3.12 10.29 18.71
CA GLN A 90 3.64 10.37 17.35
C GLN A 90 2.47 10.34 16.34
N LYS A 91 2.66 10.93 15.16
CA LYS A 91 1.58 11.12 14.16
C LYS A 91 1.99 10.51 12.83
N ALA A 92 1.16 9.62 12.29
CA ALA A 92 1.18 9.35 10.86
C ALA A 92 0.55 10.52 10.10
N ASP A 93 0.97 10.72 8.86
CA ASP A 93 0.45 11.77 7.97
C ASP A 93 -1.03 11.56 7.65
N GLY A 94 -1.43 10.29 7.46
CA GLY A 94 -2.82 9.90 7.31
C GLY A 94 -3.08 8.49 7.81
N VAL A 95 -4.35 8.20 8.11
CA VAL A 95 -4.82 6.85 8.44
C VAL A 95 -6.10 6.53 7.69
N LEU A 96 -6.22 5.28 7.23
CA LEU A 96 -7.43 4.74 6.63
C LEU A 96 -8.10 3.78 7.61
N GLY A 97 -9.42 3.84 7.71
CA GLY A 97 -10.15 3.00 8.66
C GLY A 97 -11.65 3.25 8.66
N PHE A 98 -12.30 2.80 9.73
CA PHE A 98 -13.70 3.09 10.00
C PHE A 98 -13.78 4.00 11.22
N PHE A 99 -14.31 5.19 11.00
CA PHE A 99 -14.41 6.25 11.99
C PHE A 99 -15.83 6.81 11.99
N ASP A 100 -16.32 7.21 13.17
CA ASP A 100 -17.62 7.86 13.30
C ASP A 100 -17.63 8.94 14.39
N ALA A 101 -18.70 9.74 14.38
CA ALA A 101 -18.92 10.81 15.34
C ALA A 101 -19.12 10.31 16.79
N ASP A 102 -19.50 9.04 16.96
CA ASP A 102 -19.73 8.39 18.25
C ASP A 102 -18.44 7.86 18.90
N GLY A 103 -17.30 8.00 18.21
CA GLY A 103 -15.97 7.71 18.73
C GLY A 103 -15.37 6.38 18.27
N LYS A 104 -15.98 5.67 17.32
CA LYS A 104 -15.36 4.50 16.67
C LYS A 104 -14.05 4.96 16.02
N LYS A 105 -12.98 4.22 16.33
CA LYS A 105 -11.65 4.47 15.77
C LYS A 105 -10.96 3.15 15.45
N ASP A 106 -11.30 2.61 14.29
CA ASP A 106 -10.77 1.34 13.79
C ASP A 106 -9.82 1.59 12.61
N VAL A 107 -8.55 1.81 12.92
CA VAL A 107 -7.50 2.06 11.92
C VAL A 107 -7.10 0.74 11.25
N ARG A 108 -7.12 0.75 9.91
CA ARG A 108 -6.81 -0.40 9.04
C ARG A 108 -5.53 -0.23 8.23
N ALA A 109 -5.16 1.02 7.93
CA ALA A 109 -3.88 1.34 7.29
C ALA A 109 -3.31 2.67 7.81
N VAL A 110 -1.98 2.78 7.82
CA VAL A 110 -1.26 4.04 8.04
C VAL A 110 -0.63 4.54 6.74
N ILE A 111 -0.54 5.85 6.58
CA ILE A 111 0.07 6.51 5.43
C ILE A 111 1.18 7.43 5.95
N GLU A 112 2.39 7.23 5.43
CA GLU A 112 3.55 8.11 5.61
C GLU A 112 3.89 8.74 4.26
N LEU A 113 3.97 10.07 4.22
CA LEU A 113 4.33 10.86 3.06
C LEU A 113 5.72 11.47 3.24
N LYS A 114 6.38 11.72 2.11
CA LYS A 114 7.64 12.44 2.03
C LYS A 114 7.67 13.39 0.83
N GLY A 115 8.52 14.41 0.89
CA GLY A 115 8.82 15.25 -0.28
C GLY A 115 9.31 14.44 -1.49
N ALA A 116 9.03 14.93 -2.70
CA ALA A 116 9.23 14.15 -3.94
C ALA A 116 10.68 13.75 -4.26
N LYS A 117 11.66 14.42 -3.65
CA LYS A 117 13.10 14.14 -3.78
C LYS A 117 13.63 13.18 -2.73
N VAL A 118 12.82 12.84 -1.72
CA VAL A 118 13.24 11.98 -0.62
C VAL A 118 13.18 10.52 -1.07
N SER A 119 14.29 9.81 -0.93
CA SER A 119 14.32 8.37 -1.12
C SER A 119 13.64 7.68 0.06
N LEU A 120 12.75 6.73 -0.24
CA LEU A 120 12.02 5.96 0.76
C LEU A 120 12.89 4.94 1.52
N ASP A 121 14.05 4.60 0.97
CA ASP A 121 14.95 3.55 1.50
C ASP A 121 16.26 4.09 2.08
N VAL A 122 16.52 5.41 1.96
CA VAL A 122 17.73 6.03 2.49
C VAL A 122 17.47 6.59 3.88
N ARG A 123 18.40 6.31 4.80
CA ARG A 123 18.37 6.84 6.16
C ARG A 123 18.43 8.37 6.15
N GLN A 124 17.54 8.99 6.90
CA GLN A 124 17.44 10.44 6.93
C GLN A 124 18.53 11.04 7.81
N LYS A 125 19.06 12.21 7.41
CA LYS A 125 20.05 12.97 8.20
C LYS A 125 19.35 13.96 9.14
N ARG A 126 18.46 13.46 10.01
CA ARG A 126 17.71 14.27 10.99
C ARG A 126 18.21 13.99 12.41
N VAL A 127 18.34 15.04 13.21
CA VAL A 127 18.72 14.93 14.62
C VAL A 127 17.61 14.20 15.37
N GLY A 128 17.96 13.10 16.05
CA GLY A 128 17.04 12.30 16.88
C GLY A 128 16.25 11.20 16.15
N ASP A 129 16.23 11.18 14.81
CA ASP A 129 15.62 10.10 14.04
C ASP A 129 16.32 9.93 12.68
N THR A 130 17.10 8.86 12.55
CA THR A 130 17.87 8.55 11.32
C THR A 130 17.26 7.45 10.49
N ARG A 131 16.04 7.01 10.83
CA ARG A 131 15.36 5.93 10.12
C ARG A 131 15.04 6.31 8.68
N THR A 132 14.88 5.31 7.82
CA THR A 132 14.31 5.50 6.48
C THR A 132 12.83 5.89 6.61
N PRO A 133 12.23 6.57 5.62
CA PRO A 133 10.78 6.77 5.58
C PRO A 133 9.96 5.49 5.78
N VAL A 134 10.39 4.37 5.19
CA VAL A 134 9.73 3.07 5.38
C VAL A 134 9.84 2.60 6.83
N GLU A 135 11.03 2.66 7.44
CA GLU A 135 11.23 2.32 8.86
C GLU A 135 10.38 3.21 9.80
N GLN A 136 10.22 4.50 9.48
CA GLN A 136 9.34 5.42 10.22
C GLN A 136 7.88 4.98 10.13
N ALA A 137 7.40 4.67 8.93
CA ALA A 137 6.02 4.24 8.68
C ALA A 137 5.66 2.95 9.45
N PHE A 138 6.58 1.98 9.50
CA PHE A 138 6.35 0.71 10.19
C PHE A 138 6.31 0.83 11.71
N ASN A 139 6.99 1.82 12.29
CA ASN A 139 6.91 2.09 13.73
C ASN A 139 5.50 2.50 14.16
N TYR A 140 4.67 3.00 13.24
CA TYR A 140 3.29 3.40 13.53
C TYR A 140 2.32 2.23 13.62
N ALA A 141 2.41 1.25 12.71
CA ALA A 141 1.37 0.24 12.55
C ALA A 141 1.01 -0.51 13.86
N PRO A 142 1.97 -0.97 14.68
CA PRO A 142 1.67 -1.61 15.97
C PRO A 142 0.96 -0.68 16.96
N LYS A 143 1.16 0.64 16.85
CA LYS A 143 0.65 1.66 17.78
C LYS A 143 -0.80 2.07 17.50
N TYR A 144 -1.32 1.76 16.31
CA TYR A 144 -2.72 2.01 15.94
C TYR A 144 -3.66 0.83 16.23
N GLY A 145 -3.11 -0.30 16.67
CA GLY A 145 -3.86 -1.47 17.14
C GLY A 145 -3.88 -2.64 16.17
N LYS A 146 -4.39 -3.79 16.65
CA LYS A 146 -4.33 -5.10 15.98
C LYS A 146 -5.01 -5.17 14.60
N ASN A 147 -5.91 -4.24 14.30
CA ASN A 147 -6.65 -4.20 13.05
C ASN A 147 -5.91 -3.44 11.94
N CYS A 148 -4.80 -2.77 12.25
CA CYS A 148 -3.94 -2.11 11.27
C CYS A 148 -3.15 -3.16 10.49
N GLN A 149 -3.56 -3.42 9.24
CA GLN A 149 -3.03 -4.50 8.41
C GLN A 149 -2.09 -4.01 7.32
N TRP A 150 -2.07 -2.71 7.06
CA TRP A 150 -1.36 -2.12 5.93
C TRP A 150 -0.53 -0.90 6.33
N VAL A 151 0.62 -0.76 5.68
CA VAL A 151 1.46 0.45 5.73
C VAL A 151 1.60 0.96 4.30
N ILE A 152 1.32 2.24 4.09
CA ILE A 152 1.47 2.93 2.80
C ILE A 152 2.54 3.99 2.97
N VAL A 153 3.52 3.99 2.06
CA VAL A 153 4.61 4.98 2.05
C VAL A 153 4.69 5.60 0.67
N SER A 154 4.77 6.92 0.59
CA SER A 154 4.83 7.61 -0.70
C SER A 154 5.68 8.87 -0.65
N ASN A 155 6.44 9.11 -1.71
CA ASN A 155 7.07 10.40 -2.00
C ASN A 155 6.36 11.11 -3.17
N TYR A 156 5.06 10.85 -3.34
CA TYR A 156 4.22 11.27 -4.48
C TYR A 156 4.58 10.61 -5.82
N LYS A 157 5.85 10.31 -6.09
CA LYS A 157 6.31 9.66 -7.33
C LYS A 157 6.10 8.16 -7.32
N GLU A 158 6.37 7.54 -6.17
CA GLU A 158 6.09 6.13 -5.90
C GLU A 158 5.16 5.99 -4.71
N ILE A 159 4.16 5.12 -4.83
CA ILE A 159 3.25 4.73 -3.76
C ILE A 159 3.49 3.26 -3.48
N ARG A 160 3.98 2.93 -2.29
CA ARG A 160 4.30 1.56 -1.87
C ARG A 160 3.30 1.08 -0.83
N LEU A 161 2.77 -0.12 -1.03
CA LEU A 161 1.88 -0.81 -0.10
C LEU A 161 2.61 -2.02 0.49
N TYR A 162 2.63 -2.10 1.82
CA TYR A 162 3.21 -3.19 2.59
C TYR A 162 2.19 -3.79 3.55
N ARG A 163 2.39 -5.07 3.90
CA ARG A 163 1.74 -5.65 5.08
C ARG A 163 2.34 -5.02 6.33
N ALA A 164 1.50 -4.71 7.31
CA ALA A 164 1.94 -4.07 8.55
C ALA A 164 2.97 -4.88 9.35
N ASN A 165 3.06 -6.19 9.10
CA ASN A 165 3.98 -7.10 9.77
C ASN A 165 5.16 -7.55 8.89
N ASP A 166 5.29 -7.04 7.66
CA ASP A 166 6.38 -7.44 6.75
C ASP A 166 6.86 -6.26 5.90
N MET A 167 8.10 -5.83 6.15
CA MET A 167 8.79 -4.76 5.43
C MET A 167 9.50 -5.23 4.16
N THR A 168 9.64 -6.55 3.96
CA THR A 168 10.51 -7.12 2.93
C THR A 168 9.85 -7.22 1.57
N GLU A 169 8.52 -7.28 1.54
CA GLU A 169 7.71 -7.36 0.32
C GLU A 169 6.74 -6.19 0.22
N TYR A 170 6.62 -5.62 -0.98
CA TYR A 170 5.66 -4.56 -1.25
C TYR A 170 5.13 -4.60 -2.67
N GLN A 171 3.99 -3.92 -2.87
CA GLN A 171 3.53 -3.51 -4.18
C GLN A 171 3.86 -2.04 -4.36
N VAL A 172 4.54 -1.69 -5.45
CA VAL A 172 4.83 -0.31 -5.83
C VAL A 172 3.98 0.10 -7.01
N PHE A 173 3.51 1.34 -6.98
CA PHE A 173 2.89 2.03 -8.10
C PHE A 173 3.66 3.33 -8.34
N PHE A 174 4.28 3.44 -9.52
CA PHE A 174 4.91 4.67 -9.95
C PHE A 174 3.87 5.55 -10.63
N LEU A 175 3.75 6.79 -10.17
CA LEU A 175 2.75 7.76 -10.64
C LEU A 175 2.79 7.91 -12.17
N GLU A 176 3.99 8.02 -12.76
CA GLU A 176 4.19 8.09 -14.21
C GLU A 176 3.63 6.87 -14.99
N LYS A 177 3.61 5.67 -14.37
CA LYS A 177 3.09 4.46 -15.00
C LYS A 177 1.58 4.35 -14.93
N LEU A 178 0.93 5.07 -14.01
CA LEU A 178 -0.53 5.04 -13.87
C LEU A 178 -1.30 5.72 -15.03
N LYS A 179 -0.58 6.28 -16.00
CA LYS A 179 -1.13 6.68 -17.30
C LYS A 179 -1.49 5.47 -18.19
N ASP A 180 -0.92 4.30 -17.92
CA ASP A 180 -1.37 3.07 -18.55
C ASP A 180 -2.70 2.59 -17.95
N ASN A 181 -3.58 2.02 -18.76
CA ASN A 181 -4.90 1.58 -18.31
C ASN A 181 -4.82 0.36 -17.39
N LEU A 182 -3.96 -0.60 -17.70
CA LEU A 182 -3.81 -1.80 -16.88
C LEU A 182 -3.16 -1.44 -15.54
N GLU A 183 -2.13 -0.59 -15.53
CA GLU A 183 -1.52 -0.11 -14.27
C GLU A 183 -2.52 0.69 -13.42
N PHE A 184 -3.34 1.54 -14.04
CA PHE A 184 -4.43 2.21 -13.32
C PHE A 184 -5.45 1.20 -12.77
N LYS A 185 -5.87 0.20 -13.55
CA LYS A 185 -6.77 -0.85 -13.05
C LYS A 185 -6.17 -1.59 -11.86
N LYS A 186 -4.88 -1.98 -11.90
CA LYS A 186 -4.19 -2.62 -10.77
C LYS A 186 -4.17 -1.72 -9.52
N PHE A 187 -3.86 -0.43 -9.71
CA PHE A 187 -3.86 0.56 -8.63
C PHE A 187 -5.22 0.63 -7.94
N ILE A 188 -6.29 0.74 -8.74
CA ILE A 188 -7.67 0.77 -8.24
C ILE A 188 -8.05 -0.56 -7.57
N TYR A 189 -7.70 -1.68 -8.17
CA TYR A 189 -8.03 -3.02 -7.68
C TYR A 189 -7.47 -3.27 -6.27
N ILE A 190 -6.26 -2.78 -6.01
CA ILE A 190 -5.55 -3.01 -4.75
C ILE A 190 -5.86 -1.93 -3.70
N LEU A 191 -5.90 -0.66 -4.09
CA LEU A 191 -5.89 0.45 -3.14
C LEU A 191 -7.25 1.14 -2.97
N SER A 192 -8.28 0.82 -3.76
CA SER A 192 -9.63 1.36 -3.48
C SER A 192 -10.03 0.97 -2.06
N PHE A 193 -10.62 1.89 -1.29
CA PHE A 193 -10.78 1.76 0.15
C PHE A 193 -11.32 0.38 0.59
N TYR A 194 -12.49 -0.02 0.08
CA TYR A 194 -13.09 -1.31 0.41
C TYR A 194 -12.36 -2.54 -0.17
N ALA A 195 -11.58 -2.37 -1.24
CA ALA A 195 -10.73 -3.46 -1.72
C ALA A 195 -9.55 -3.70 -0.77
N LEU A 196 -8.96 -2.61 -0.24
CA LEU A 196 -7.84 -2.62 0.69
C LEU A 196 -8.22 -3.13 2.07
N VAL A 197 -9.32 -2.64 2.64
CA VAL A 197 -9.67 -2.89 4.06
C VAL A 197 -10.91 -3.76 4.27
N GLY A 198 -11.65 -4.08 3.21
CA GLY A 198 -12.86 -4.89 3.29
C GLY A 198 -14.01 -4.16 3.98
N THR A 199 -14.97 -4.92 4.49
CA THR A 199 -16.05 -4.46 5.36
C THR A 199 -16.19 -5.44 6.52
N GLU A 200 -17.07 -5.15 7.48
CA GLU A 200 -17.39 -6.08 8.57
C GLU A 200 -17.93 -7.42 8.06
N LYS A 201 -18.57 -7.44 6.88
CA LYS A 201 -19.20 -8.64 6.29
C LYS A 201 -18.33 -9.33 5.24
N LYS A 202 -17.34 -8.63 4.67
CA LYS A 202 -16.56 -9.10 3.53
C LYS A 202 -15.09 -8.82 3.73
N LYS A 203 -14.27 -9.88 3.63
CA LYS A 203 -12.83 -9.77 3.66
C LYS A 203 -12.31 -8.85 2.55
N ALA A 204 -11.24 -8.13 2.83
CA ALA A 204 -10.58 -7.27 1.86
C ALA A 204 -9.98 -8.10 0.72
N LYS A 205 -10.29 -7.73 -0.53
CA LYS A 205 -9.74 -8.39 -1.73
C LYS A 205 -8.21 -8.37 -1.72
N THR A 206 -7.62 -7.26 -1.29
CA THR A 206 -6.17 -7.10 -1.23
C THR A 206 -5.52 -8.03 -0.23
N ILE A 207 -6.20 -8.34 0.88
CA ILE A 207 -5.73 -9.35 1.85
C ILE A 207 -5.82 -10.74 1.25
N GLU A 208 -6.95 -11.08 0.63
CA GLU A 208 -7.16 -12.39 0.00
C GLU A 208 -6.08 -12.67 -1.06
N LEU A 209 -5.76 -11.68 -1.90
CA LEU A 209 -4.73 -11.82 -2.93
C LEU A 209 -3.32 -12.00 -2.32
N SER A 210 -3.02 -11.30 -1.22
CA SER A 210 -1.74 -11.45 -0.52
C SER A 210 -1.60 -12.84 0.10
N GLU A 211 -2.64 -13.33 0.77
CA GLU A 211 -2.65 -14.66 1.39
C GLU A 211 -2.59 -15.80 0.36
N GLU A 212 -3.31 -15.66 -0.77
CA GLU A 212 -3.23 -16.61 -1.88
C GLU A 212 -1.79 -16.71 -2.40
N TYR A 213 -1.12 -15.57 -2.55
CA TYR A 213 0.27 -15.53 -3.01
C TYR A 213 1.23 -16.17 -2.01
N GLN A 214 1.13 -15.82 -0.72
CA GLN A 214 1.97 -16.39 0.34
C GLN A 214 1.79 -17.91 0.45
N LYS A 215 0.55 -18.39 0.36
CA LYS A 215 0.27 -19.83 0.36
C LYS A 215 0.91 -20.54 -0.84
N ASN A 216 0.79 -19.98 -2.03
CA ASN A 216 1.41 -20.54 -3.23
C ASN A 216 2.94 -20.57 -3.13
N GLN A 217 3.57 -19.54 -2.56
CA GLN A 217 5.02 -19.53 -2.32
C GLN A 217 5.44 -20.63 -1.35
N ALA A 218 4.74 -20.77 -0.21
CA ALA A 218 5.03 -21.81 0.76
C ALA A 218 4.87 -23.23 0.18
N GLU A 219 3.88 -23.45 -0.70
CA GLU A 219 3.70 -24.73 -1.38
C GLU A 219 4.82 -25.03 -2.39
N ILE A 220 5.27 -24.03 -3.16
CA ILE A 220 6.41 -24.16 -4.08
C ILE A 220 7.69 -24.46 -3.31
N GLU A 221 7.94 -23.70 -2.25
CA GLU A 221 9.11 -23.88 -1.38
C GLU A 221 9.14 -25.30 -0.80
N LYS A 222 8.00 -25.79 -0.27
CA LYS A 222 7.88 -27.15 0.25
C LYS A 222 8.16 -28.22 -0.81
N LYS A 223 7.66 -28.04 -2.05
CA LYS A 223 7.95 -28.96 -3.16
C LYS A 223 9.43 -28.99 -3.50
N PHE A 224 10.05 -27.81 -3.62
CA PHE A 224 11.49 -27.69 -3.91
C PHE A 224 12.36 -28.35 -2.83
N TYR A 225 12.06 -28.12 -1.55
CA TYR A 225 12.79 -28.79 -0.45
C TYR A 225 12.67 -30.30 -0.49
N ASN A 226 11.48 -30.83 -0.82
CA ASN A 226 11.26 -32.27 -0.92
C ASN A 226 12.04 -32.88 -2.10
N GLU A 227 12.03 -32.22 -3.26
CA GLU A 227 12.80 -32.64 -4.44
C GLU A 227 14.31 -32.58 -4.17
N TYR A 228 14.80 -31.48 -3.60
CA TYR A 228 16.20 -31.33 -3.22
C TYR A 228 16.64 -32.41 -2.22
N LYS A 229 15.81 -32.70 -1.21
CA LYS A 229 16.06 -33.79 -0.25
C LYS A 229 16.15 -35.15 -0.95
N ALA A 230 15.25 -35.43 -1.88
CA ALA A 230 15.25 -36.68 -2.65
C ALA A 230 16.51 -36.83 -3.50
N ILE A 231 16.91 -35.78 -4.21
CA ILE A 231 18.15 -35.74 -5.01
C ILE A 231 19.38 -35.94 -4.11
N ARG A 232 19.46 -35.24 -2.97
CA ARG A 232 20.56 -35.37 -2.02
C ARG A 232 20.71 -36.80 -1.49
N LEU A 233 19.59 -37.44 -1.15
CA LEU A 233 19.59 -38.84 -0.69
C LEU A 233 20.00 -39.79 -1.82
N HIS A 234 19.53 -39.57 -3.04
CA HIS A 234 19.90 -40.37 -4.20
C HIS A 234 21.41 -40.29 -4.49
N ILE A 235 21.99 -39.09 -4.49
CA ILE A 235 23.43 -38.89 -4.66
C ILE A 235 24.21 -39.57 -3.53
N PHE A 236 23.77 -39.41 -2.28
CA PHE A 236 24.42 -40.04 -1.12
C PHE A 236 24.44 -41.58 -1.22
N GLU A 237 23.32 -42.21 -1.55
CA GLU A 237 23.25 -43.67 -1.73
C GLU A 237 24.13 -44.14 -2.89
N ASN A 238 24.20 -43.38 -3.99
CA ASN A 238 25.06 -43.73 -5.11
C ASN A 238 26.56 -43.61 -4.76
N MET A 239 26.95 -42.65 -3.93
CA MET A 239 28.33 -42.53 -3.45
C MET A 239 28.72 -43.66 -2.50
N ARG A 240 27.78 -44.17 -1.70
CA ARG A 240 28.04 -45.25 -0.72
C ARG A 240 28.17 -46.64 -1.35
N LYS A 241 27.67 -46.81 -2.58
CA LYS A 241 27.73 -48.08 -3.34
C LYS A 241 28.99 -48.22 -4.20
N LYS A 242 29.86 -47.21 -4.21
CA LYS A 242 31.22 -47.28 -4.76
C LYS A 242 32.21 -47.58 -3.64
#